data_AF-A0A8C9T7V4-F1
#
_entry.id   AF-A0A8C9T7V4-F1
#
_cell.length_a   1.000
_cell.length_b   1.000
_cell.length_c   1.000
_cell.angle_alpha   90.00
_cell.angle_beta   90.00
_cell.angle_gamma   90.00
#
_symmetry.space_group_name_H-M   'P 1'
#
loop_
_entity.id
_entity.type
_entity.pdbx_description
1 polymer ?
#
loop_
_entity_poly.entity_id
_entity_poly.type
_entity_poly.pdbx_seq_one_letter_code
_entity_poly.pdbx_strand_id
1 'polypeptide(L)'
;MLGTLLLLWIGFCLLFFLFKTRRPKNFPPGPQPIPIFGNLLQLNLRNPIKDLEKLSERYGKVFSLYFGGRPAVVLNGFQAMKEAMVAQAVDFAGRPHGMMISQITEKKGVILADYGPSWREHRRFALMTLRNFGLGKKSMEDRILEEISYVTTLLERSDGKSVDPQSMFHKAASNIICSIVFGTRYDHNDEFLLHIINTFREITKMINGPWAMIYDTLRFLRIFPLPFMKVFQNVELMKTIVSDQTTQHKKTRVPGEPRDCIDCYLDEMEKREDGFSSFDESQLTYFALELHIAGTDTTSNTLLTAFLYLSTHPDIQARCQQEIDAVLGDRAHASFEDRHKMPYVQAMIHEVQRMANIIPLSVFHRTTKDTQLMGYNIPKVRLHTHFGLLYKLV
;
A
#
# COMPACT_ATOMS: atom_id res chain seq x y z
N MET A 1 -47.56 26.87 0.03
CA MET A 1 -46.53 27.43 0.94
C MET A 1 -45.42 26.45 1.29
N LEU A 2 -45.69 25.19 1.65
CA LEU A 2 -44.62 24.21 1.92
C LEU A 2 -43.72 23.94 0.69
N GLY A 3 -44.30 23.82 -0.51
CA GLY A 3 -43.51 23.55 -1.73
C GLY A 3 -42.53 24.67 -2.09
N THR A 4 -42.94 25.94 -1.93
CA THR A 4 -42.07 27.10 -2.16
C THR A 4 -40.98 27.21 -1.10
N LEU A 5 -41.27 26.92 0.16
CA LEU A 5 -40.27 26.86 1.23
C LEU A 5 -39.25 25.72 1.01
N LEU A 6 -39.71 24.56 0.53
CA LEU A 6 -38.85 23.43 0.20
C LEU A 6 -37.91 23.75 -0.97
N LEU A 7 -38.43 24.39 -2.04
CA LEU A 7 -37.63 24.82 -3.18
C LEU A 7 -36.60 25.88 -2.81
N LEU A 8 -36.97 26.86 -1.97
CA LEU A 8 -36.04 27.86 -1.45
C LEU A 8 -34.96 27.22 -0.57
N TRP A 9 -35.31 26.23 0.26
CA TRP A 9 -34.36 25.49 1.07
C TRP A 9 -33.39 24.67 0.22
N ILE A 10 -33.90 23.95 -0.80
CA ILE A 10 -33.06 23.21 -1.76
C ILE A 10 -32.15 24.17 -2.52
N GLY A 11 -32.66 25.31 -2.97
CA GLY A 11 -31.87 26.35 -3.65
C GLY A 11 -30.77 26.92 -2.76
N PHE A 12 -31.09 27.21 -1.49
CA PHE A 12 -30.11 27.67 -0.50
C PHE A 12 -29.05 26.59 -0.23
N CYS A 13 -29.45 25.32 -0.08
CA CYS A 13 -28.51 24.22 0.08
C CYS A 13 -27.59 24.07 -1.15
N LEU A 14 -28.14 24.10 -2.36
CA LEU A 14 -27.35 24.02 -3.59
C LEU A 14 -26.35 25.18 -3.69
N LEU A 15 -26.79 26.41 -3.42
CA LEU A 15 -25.92 27.59 -3.38
C LEU A 15 -24.82 27.45 -2.32
N PHE A 16 -25.17 27.03 -1.11
CA PHE A 16 -24.22 26.79 -0.03
C PHE A 16 -23.17 25.74 -0.43
N PHE A 17 -23.59 24.64 -1.05
CA PHE A 17 -22.67 23.61 -1.54
C PHE A 17 -21.82 24.09 -2.71
N LEU A 18 -22.35 24.91 -3.62
CA LEU A 18 -21.60 25.52 -4.73
C LEU A 18 -20.52 26.50 -4.25
N PHE A 19 -20.80 27.30 -3.22
CA PHE A 19 -19.79 28.17 -2.61
C PHE A 19 -18.71 27.35 -1.90
N LYS A 20 -19.10 26.25 -1.23
CA LYS A 20 -18.16 25.38 -0.51
C LYS A 20 -17.23 24.59 -1.43
N THR A 21 -17.62 24.33 -2.68
CA THR A 21 -16.80 23.62 -3.67
C THR A 21 -15.97 24.54 -4.58
N ARG A 22 -15.88 25.84 -4.28
CA ARG A 22 -14.98 26.74 -5.02
C ARG A 22 -13.52 26.46 -4.71
N ARG A 23 -12.70 26.43 -5.76
CA ARG A 23 -11.24 26.29 -5.66
C ARG A 23 -10.62 27.55 -5.05
N PRO A 24 -9.64 27.42 -4.13
CA PRO A 24 -8.87 28.57 -3.65
C PRO A 24 -8.18 29.32 -4.80
N LYS A 25 -7.81 30.58 -4.55
CA LYS A 25 -7.05 31.38 -5.51
C LYS A 25 -5.71 30.71 -5.81
N ASN A 26 -5.36 30.59 -7.09
CA ASN A 26 -4.16 29.92 -7.59
C ASN A 26 -4.04 28.42 -7.20
N PHE A 27 -5.16 27.76 -6.93
CA PHE A 27 -5.20 26.29 -6.75
C PHE A 27 -5.19 25.58 -8.12
N PRO A 28 -4.68 24.33 -8.24
CA PRO A 28 -4.63 23.64 -9.52
C PRO A 28 -5.99 23.55 -10.22
N PRO A 29 -6.04 23.70 -11.55
CA PRO A 29 -7.28 23.67 -12.31
C PRO A 29 -7.92 22.27 -12.31
N GLY A 30 -9.16 22.13 -12.75
CA GLY A 30 -9.80 20.82 -12.88
C GLY A 30 -11.28 20.89 -13.22
N PRO A 31 -11.94 19.73 -13.41
CA PRO A 31 -13.35 19.69 -13.80
C PRO A 31 -14.24 20.32 -12.74
N GLN A 32 -15.34 20.96 -13.16
CA GLN A 32 -16.25 21.63 -12.24
C GLN A 32 -16.91 20.60 -11.32
N PRO A 33 -16.79 20.75 -9.99
CA PRO A 33 -17.37 19.81 -9.04
C PRO A 33 -18.89 19.94 -8.98
N ILE A 34 -19.59 18.80 -8.96
CA ILE A 34 -21.02 18.71 -8.73
C ILE A 34 -21.28 18.90 -7.23
N PRO A 35 -22.30 19.68 -6.81
CA PRO A 35 -22.65 19.83 -5.40
C PRO A 35 -22.78 18.46 -4.70
N ILE A 36 -22.29 18.40 -3.45
CA ILE A 36 -22.30 17.20 -2.57
C ILE A 36 -21.37 16.06 -3.00
N PHE A 37 -21.31 15.70 -4.29
CA PHE A 37 -20.55 14.56 -4.79
C PHE A 37 -19.16 14.91 -5.35
N GLY A 38 -18.89 16.19 -5.62
CA GLY A 38 -17.66 16.63 -6.26
C GLY A 38 -17.57 16.09 -7.69
N ASN A 39 -16.45 15.48 -8.05
CA ASN A 39 -16.21 14.86 -9.35
C ASN A 39 -16.46 13.34 -9.34
N LEU A 40 -17.04 12.77 -8.28
CA LEU A 40 -17.25 11.31 -8.18
C LEU A 40 -18.10 10.75 -9.34
N LEU A 41 -19.18 11.46 -9.71
CA LEU A 41 -20.07 11.05 -10.81
C LEU A 41 -19.46 11.30 -12.21
N GLN A 42 -18.33 11.99 -12.28
CA GLN A 42 -17.61 12.30 -13.51
C GLN A 42 -16.47 11.31 -13.77
N LEU A 43 -16.22 10.37 -12.85
CA LEU A 43 -15.15 9.38 -12.91
C LEU A 43 -15.74 7.98 -13.01
N ASN A 44 -15.12 7.14 -13.83
CA ASN A 44 -15.41 5.72 -13.86
C ASN A 44 -14.79 5.03 -12.63
N LEU A 45 -15.63 4.69 -11.65
CA LEU A 45 -15.20 4.04 -10.41
C LEU A 45 -14.58 2.64 -10.61
N ARG A 46 -14.75 2.02 -11.79
CA ARG A 46 -14.10 0.73 -12.10
C ARG A 46 -12.69 0.91 -12.66
N ASN A 47 -12.44 1.98 -13.40
CA ASN A 47 -11.10 2.28 -13.92
C ASN A 47 -10.85 3.80 -13.89
N PRO A 48 -10.57 4.36 -12.70
CA PRO A 48 -10.36 5.79 -12.56
C PRO A 48 -9.08 6.27 -13.25
N ILE A 49 -8.09 5.38 -13.46
CA ILE A 49 -6.77 5.76 -14.01
C ILE A 49 -6.88 6.32 -15.42
N LYS A 50 -7.70 5.71 -16.27
CA LYS A 50 -7.93 6.20 -17.66
C LYS A 50 -8.56 7.58 -17.69
N ASP A 51 -9.47 7.87 -16.75
CA ASP A 51 -10.08 9.19 -16.68
C ASP A 51 -9.10 10.23 -16.13
N LEU A 52 -8.24 9.85 -15.18
CA LEU A 52 -7.15 10.72 -14.71
C LEU A 52 -6.14 11.07 -15.82
N GLU A 53 -5.90 10.17 -16.77
CA GLU A 53 -5.09 10.45 -17.97
C GLU A 53 -5.76 11.50 -18.87
N LYS A 54 -7.02 11.29 -19.23
CA LYS A 54 -7.78 12.27 -20.04
C LYS A 54 -7.86 13.64 -19.38
N LEU A 55 -7.99 13.66 -18.06
CA LEU A 55 -8.00 14.90 -17.30
C LEU A 55 -6.63 15.59 -17.31
N SER A 56 -5.53 14.84 -17.29
CA SER A 56 -4.20 15.45 -17.37
C SER A 56 -3.88 16.02 -18.75
N GLU A 57 -4.43 15.45 -19.82
CA GLU A 57 -4.37 16.03 -21.17
C GLU A 57 -5.10 17.38 -21.24
N ARG A 58 -6.24 17.50 -20.53
CA ARG A 58 -7.08 18.71 -20.56
C ARG A 58 -6.62 19.80 -19.59
N TYR A 59 -6.21 19.44 -18.38
CA TYR A 59 -5.92 20.39 -17.29
C TYR A 59 -4.42 20.50 -16.98
N GLY A 60 -3.58 19.71 -17.65
CA GLY A 60 -2.13 19.70 -17.45
C GLY A 60 -1.67 18.68 -16.41
N LYS A 61 -0.37 18.73 -16.11
CA LYS A 61 0.34 17.77 -15.27
C LYS A 61 -0.02 17.85 -13.77
N VAL A 62 -0.56 18.98 -13.32
CA VAL A 62 -1.04 19.18 -11.96
C VAL A 62 -2.47 19.72 -12.03
N PHE A 63 -3.43 18.94 -11.56
CA PHE A 63 -4.85 19.31 -11.59
C PHE A 63 -5.55 18.87 -10.30
N SER A 64 -6.78 19.34 -10.08
CA SER A 64 -7.53 19.06 -8.86
C SER A 64 -8.91 18.46 -9.11
N LEU A 65 -9.27 17.53 -8.25
CA LEU A 65 -10.57 16.89 -8.15
C LEU A 65 -11.18 17.16 -6.79
N TYR A 66 -12.48 16.93 -6.68
CA TYR A 66 -13.23 16.99 -5.44
C TYR A 66 -13.89 15.64 -5.19
N PHE A 67 -13.68 15.04 -4.03
CA PHE A 67 -14.43 13.87 -3.58
C PHE A 67 -15.41 14.32 -2.50
N GLY A 68 -16.67 14.49 -2.91
CA GLY A 68 -17.63 15.27 -2.16
C GLY A 68 -17.17 16.71 -1.94
N GLY A 69 -17.07 17.14 -0.69
CA GLY A 69 -16.56 18.47 -0.33
C GLY A 69 -15.04 18.57 -0.20
N ARG A 70 -14.29 17.51 -0.52
CA ARG A 70 -12.85 17.40 -0.25
C ARG A 70 -12.02 17.59 -1.52
N PRO A 71 -11.22 18.64 -1.65
CA PRO A 71 -10.29 18.76 -2.76
C PRO A 71 -9.16 17.74 -2.66
N ALA A 72 -8.75 17.23 -3.82
CA ALA A 72 -7.63 16.33 -4.03
C ALA A 72 -6.80 16.87 -5.19
N VAL A 73 -5.47 16.82 -5.09
CA VAL A 73 -4.57 17.26 -6.16
C VAL A 73 -3.94 16.02 -6.78
N VAL A 74 -4.03 15.93 -8.10
CA VAL A 74 -3.47 14.84 -8.89
C VAL A 74 -2.16 15.32 -9.50
N LEU A 75 -1.09 14.57 -9.23
CA LEU A 75 0.21 14.80 -9.85
C LEU A 75 0.43 13.75 -10.93
N ASN A 76 0.51 14.21 -12.18
CA ASN A 76 0.76 13.36 -13.33
C ASN A 76 2.04 13.84 -14.04
N GLY A 77 3.13 13.07 -13.93
CA GLY A 77 4.38 13.34 -14.63
C GLY A 77 5.59 13.52 -13.71
N PHE A 78 6.76 13.16 -14.22
CA PHE A 78 8.00 13.05 -13.46
C PHE A 78 8.44 14.35 -12.77
N GLN A 79 8.33 15.51 -13.43
CA GLN A 79 8.78 16.79 -12.87
C GLN A 79 7.99 17.18 -11.62
N ALA A 80 6.65 17.15 -11.70
CA ALA A 80 5.79 17.44 -10.56
C ALA A 80 6.01 16.45 -9.41
N MET A 81 6.19 15.16 -9.73
CA MET A 81 6.53 14.13 -8.74
C MET A 81 7.87 14.40 -8.06
N LYS A 82 8.91 14.75 -8.82
CA LYS A 82 10.25 15.03 -8.30
C LYS A 82 10.25 16.27 -7.41
N GLU A 83 9.55 17.33 -7.81
CA GLU A 83 9.42 18.54 -6.98
C GLU A 83 8.72 18.22 -5.65
N ALA A 84 7.58 17.52 -5.68
CA ALA A 84 6.83 17.20 -4.48
C ALA A 84 7.53 16.17 -3.56
N MET A 85 7.99 15.05 -4.13
CA MET A 85 8.45 13.88 -3.37
C MET A 85 9.94 13.92 -3.02
N VAL A 86 10.74 14.68 -3.74
CA VAL A 86 12.19 14.77 -3.52
C VAL A 86 12.58 16.17 -3.05
N ALA A 87 12.30 17.20 -3.85
CA ALA A 87 12.74 18.56 -3.51
C ALA A 87 12.01 19.12 -2.28
N GLN A 88 10.71 18.81 -2.13
CA GLN A 88 9.86 19.26 -1.04
C GLN A 88 9.34 18.09 -0.18
N ALA A 89 10.15 17.04 -0.02
CA ALA A 89 9.72 15.77 0.59
C ALA A 89 8.97 15.92 1.93
N VAL A 90 9.44 16.79 2.83
CA VAL A 90 8.82 17.03 4.15
C VAL A 90 7.45 17.72 4.03
N ASP A 91 7.30 18.61 3.05
CA ASP A 91 6.06 19.37 2.83
C ASP A 91 4.94 18.46 2.34
N PHE A 92 5.29 17.40 1.61
CA PHE A 92 4.37 16.39 1.08
C PHE A 92 4.43 15.05 1.83
N ALA A 93 5.13 14.93 2.95
CA ALA A 93 5.31 13.65 3.65
C ALA A 93 4.08 13.15 4.41
N GLY A 94 3.10 14.03 4.69
CA GLY A 94 1.97 13.69 5.55
C GLY A 94 1.07 12.61 4.93
N ARG A 95 0.33 11.89 5.78
CA ARG A 95 -0.69 10.90 5.35
C ARG A 95 -2.11 11.42 5.59
N PRO A 96 -3.02 11.32 4.61
CA PRO A 96 -4.40 11.71 4.80
C PRO A 96 -5.13 10.62 5.58
N HIS A 97 -5.65 11.01 6.73
CA HIS A 97 -6.47 10.14 7.57
C HIS A 97 -7.95 10.26 7.16
N GLY A 98 -8.35 9.51 6.13
CA GLY A 98 -9.77 9.26 5.85
C GLY A 98 -10.45 8.60 7.06
N MET A 99 -11.78 8.67 7.18
CA MET A 99 -12.47 8.09 8.34
C MET A 99 -12.32 6.57 8.37
N MET A 100 -12.49 5.91 7.21
CA MET A 100 -12.30 4.46 7.11
C MET A 100 -10.86 4.08 7.46
N ILE A 101 -9.87 4.71 6.82
CA ILE A 101 -8.45 4.42 7.07
C ILE A 101 -8.07 4.67 8.53
N SER A 102 -8.57 5.73 9.15
CA SER A 102 -8.30 6.03 10.56
C SER A 102 -8.85 4.96 11.50
N GLN A 103 -10.00 4.37 11.17
CA GLN A 103 -10.57 3.29 11.97
C GLN A 103 -9.87 1.96 11.73
N ILE A 104 -9.44 1.70 10.50
CA ILE A 104 -8.70 0.47 10.15
C ILE A 104 -7.30 0.47 10.77
N THR A 105 -6.64 1.63 10.79
CA THR A 105 -5.23 1.73 11.21
C THR A 105 -5.06 2.21 12.64
N GLU A 106 -6.10 2.78 13.25
CA GLU A 106 -6.00 3.55 14.50
C GLU A 106 -4.88 4.62 14.50
N LYS A 107 -4.45 5.06 13.30
CA LYS A 107 -3.29 5.93 13.07
C LYS A 107 -1.95 5.35 13.56
N LYS A 108 -1.90 4.04 13.72
CA LYS A 108 -0.74 3.22 14.09
C LYS A 108 -0.10 2.60 12.86
N GLY A 109 1.04 1.94 13.06
CA GLY A 109 1.87 1.37 11.99
C GLY A 109 2.86 2.39 11.39
N VAL A 110 3.23 2.18 10.14
CA VAL A 110 4.28 2.91 9.39
C VAL A 110 3.81 3.35 8.00
N ILE A 111 3.02 2.55 7.29
CA ILE A 111 2.64 2.81 5.90
C ILE A 111 1.67 3.98 5.82
N LEU A 112 0.62 3.94 6.65
CA LEU A 112 -0.47 4.92 6.65
C LEU A 112 -0.43 5.88 7.85
N ALA A 113 0.53 5.72 8.76
CA ALA A 113 0.76 6.64 9.86
C ALA A 113 1.29 8.00 9.37
N ASP A 114 0.84 9.08 9.99
CA ASP A 114 1.18 10.45 9.58
C ASP A 114 2.65 10.79 9.82
N TYR A 115 3.17 11.73 9.03
CA TYR A 115 4.53 12.19 9.22
C TYR A 115 4.70 12.93 10.54
N GLY A 116 5.58 12.41 11.39
CA GLY A 116 5.89 12.97 12.71
C GLY A 116 7.04 12.21 13.38
N PRO A 117 7.43 12.61 14.60
CA PRO A 117 8.51 11.95 15.34
C PRO A 117 8.30 10.43 15.48
N SER A 118 7.12 9.99 15.94
CA SER A 118 6.78 8.56 16.06
C SER A 118 6.95 7.80 14.74
N TRP A 119 6.41 8.32 13.62
CA TRP A 119 6.58 7.68 12.31
C TRP A 119 8.05 7.56 11.90
N ARG A 120 8.86 8.60 12.16
CA ARG A 120 10.30 8.58 11.83
C ARG A 120 11.04 7.51 12.63
N GLU A 121 10.70 7.34 13.91
CA GLU A 121 11.27 6.30 14.76
C GLU A 121 10.92 4.91 14.26
N HIS A 122 9.63 4.63 14.04
CA HIS A 122 9.18 3.32 13.56
C HIS A 122 9.68 2.99 12.16
N ARG A 123 9.73 3.98 11.25
CA ARG A 123 10.32 3.79 9.92
C ARG A 123 11.81 3.47 10.02
N ARG A 124 12.55 4.16 10.88
CA ARG A 124 13.98 3.88 11.10
C ARG A 124 14.14 2.48 11.69
N PHE A 125 13.33 2.13 12.69
CA PHE A 125 13.31 0.80 13.28
C PHE A 125 13.07 -0.27 12.21
N ALA A 126 12.00 -0.16 11.41
CA ALA A 126 11.70 -1.11 10.32
C ALA A 126 12.89 -1.32 9.39
N LEU A 127 13.52 -0.24 8.91
CA LEU A 127 14.65 -0.32 8.00
C LEU A 127 15.88 -0.98 8.64
N MET A 128 16.16 -0.68 9.92
CA MET A 128 17.25 -1.31 10.66
C MET A 128 16.98 -2.80 10.87
N THR A 129 15.78 -3.16 11.31
CA THR A 129 15.37 -4.54 11.59
C THR A 129 15.38 -5.38 10.32
N LEU A 130 14.79 -4.92 9.21
CA LEU A 130 14.83 -5.64 7.93
C LEU A 130 16.26 -5.85 7.44
N ARG A 131 17.15 -4.86 7.58
CA ARG A 131 18.57 -5.00 7.22
C ARG A 131 19.32 -5.96 8.13
N ASN A 132 18.94 -6.05 9.40
CA ASN A 132 19.52 -7.01 10.35
C ASN A 132 19.12 -8.44 10.00
N PHE A 133 17.84 -8.67 9.63
CA PHE A 133 17.34 -9.96 9.15
C PHE A 133 17.67 -10.28 7.70
N GLY A 134 18.56 -9.50 7.08
CA GLY A 134 19.18 -9.89 5.83
C GLY A 134 18.72 -9.17 4.59
N LEU A 135 17.85 -8.16 4.67
CA LEU A 135 17.45 -7.41 3.47
C LEU A 135 18.68 -6.88 2.72
N GLY A 136 18.89 -7.38 1.50
CA GLY A 136 20.07 -7.10 0.68
C GLY A 136 21.35 -7.86 1.07
N LYS A 137 21.25 -8.95 1.83
CA LYS A 137 22.34 -9.81 2.28
C LYS A 137 22.01 -11.28 2.03
N LYS A 138 23.03 -12.14 2.14
CA LYS A 138 22.93 -13.60 1.93
C LYS A 138 21.89 -14.30 2.83
N SER A 139 21.70 -13.86 4.07
CA SER A 139 20.72 -14.51 4.96
C SER A 139 19.26 -14.37 4.47
N MET A 140 18.94 -13.36 3.67
CA MET A 140 17.64 -13.27 3.00
C MET A 140 17.57 -14.15 1.76
N GLU A 141 18.68 -14.24 1.02
CA GLU A 141 18.81 -15.15 -0.11
C GLU A 141 18.52 -16.59 0.31
N ASP A 142 19.06 -17.05 1.43
CA ASP A 142 18.81 -18.40 1.95
C ASP A 142 17.31 -18.66 2.21
N ARG A 143 16.59 -17.70 2.81
CA ARG A 143 15.14 -17.78 3.05
C ARG A 143 14.33 -17.77 1.75
N ILE A 144 14.77 -16.98 0.78
CA ILE A 144 14.13 -16.92 -0.55
C ILE A 144 14.35 -18.25 -1.28
N LEU A 145 15.56 -18.81 -1.25
CA LEU A 145 15.90 -20.08 -1.87
C LEU A 145 15.14 -21.25 -1.23
N GLU A 146 14.99 -21.24 0.09
CA GLU A 146 14.14 -22.18 0.81
C GLU A 146 12.71 -22.15 0.25
N GLU A 147 12.06 -20.98 0.16
CA GLU A 147 10.71 -20.87 -0.41
C GLU A 147 10.65 -21.22 -1.90
N ILE A 148 11.67 -20.89 -2.69
CA ILE A 148 11.75 -21.28 -4.10
C ILE A 148 11.76 -22.80 -4.23
N SER A 149 12.43 -23.54 -3.33
CA SER A 149 12.46 -25.00 -3.39
C SER A 149 11.05 -25.63 -3.26
N TYR A 150 10.16 -25.02 -2.47
CA TYR A 150 8.77 -25.45 -2.35
C TYR A 150 7.97 -25.12 -3.62
N VAL A 151 8.23 -23.96 -4.23
CA VAL A 151 7.61 -23.57 -5.49
C VAL A 151 8.05 -24.50 -6.62
N THR A 152 9.34 -24.79 -6.76
CA THR A 152 9.84 -25.72 -7.80
C THR A 152 9.31 -27.13 -7.60
N THR A 153 9.31 -27.64 -6.37
CA THR A 153 8.72 -28.95 -6.03
C THR A 153 7.23 -29.01 -6.40
N LEU A 154 6.48 -27.94 -6.16
CA LEU A 154 5.06 -27.86 -6.56
C LEU A 154 4.91 -27.91 -8.08
N LEU A 155 5.74 -27.17 -8.81
CA LEU A 155 5.71 -27.14 -10.27
C LEU A 155 6.07 -28.51 -10.88
N GLU A 156 7.12 -29.17 -10.36
CA GLU A 156 7.52 -30.52 -10.79
C GLU A 156 6.41 -31.55 -10.56
N ARG A 157 5.75 -31.53 -9.39
CA ARG A 157 4.62 -32.42 -9.09
C ARG A 157 3.38 -32.13 -9.92
N SER A 158 3.29 -30.94 -10.49
CA SER A 158 2.18 -30.48 -11.29
C SER A 158 2.45 -30.58 -12.79
N ASP A 159 3.47 -31.34 -13.20
CA ASP A 159 3.75 -31.55 -14.62
C ASP A 159 2.52 -32.09 -15.36
N GLY A 160 2.24 -31.48 -16.51
CA GLY A 160 1.04 -31.71 -17.32
C GLY A 160 -0.29 -31.25 -16.69
N LYS A 161 -0.30 -30.59 -15.53
CA LYS A 161 -1.51 -30.11 -14.84
C LYS A 161 -1.55 -28.59 -14.74
N SER A 162 -2.76 -28.03 -14.58
CA SER A 162 -2.93 -26.61 -14.30
C SER A 162 -2.57 -26.27 -12.84
N VAL A 163 -1.77 -25.23 -12.65
CA VAL A 163 -1.47 -24.65 -11.33
C VAL A 163 -2.12 -23.27 -11.23
N ASP A 164 -2.56 -22.87 -10.03
CA ASP A 164 -2.96 -21.49 -9.76
C ASP A 164 -1.74 -20.64 -9.36
N PRO A 165 -1.16 -19.85 -10.28
CA PRO A 165 0.01 -19.02 -9.98
C PRO A 165 -0.29 -17.93 -8.95
N GLN A 166 -1.55 -17.48 -8.83
CA GLN A 166 -1.91 -16.46 -7.85
C GLN A 166 -1.72 -17.01 -6.44
N SER A 167 -2.32 -18.15 -6.13
CA SER A 167 -2.19 -18.80 -4.82
C SER A 167 -0.72 -19.14 -4.52
N MET A 168 0.00 -19.68 -5.49
CA MET A 168 1.41 -20.05 -5.36
C MET A 168 2.30 -18.87 -4.96
N PHE A 169 2.25 -17.74 -5.68
CA PHE A 169 3.10 -16.58 -5.36
C PHE A 169 2.70 -15.89 -4.06
N HIS A 170 1.40 -15.83 -3.74
CA HIS A 170 0.94 -15.26 -2.47
C HIS A 170 1.46 -16.05 -1.28
N LYS A 171 1.42 -17.39 -1.34
CA LYS A 171 1.96 -18.24 -0.28
C LYS A 171 3.48 -18.06 -0.13
N ALA A 172 4.22 -18.09 -1.24
CA ALA A 172 5.68 -17.93 -1.22
C ALA A 172 6.10 -16.56 -0.66
N ALA A 173 5.55 -15.45 -1.16
CA ALA A 173 5.88 -14.12 -0.66
C ALA A 173 5.46 -13.91 0.80
N SER A 174 4.31 -14.45 1.19
CA SER A 174 3.80 -14.43 2.56
C SER A 174 4.71 -15.20 3.52
N ASN A 175 5.20 -16.38 3.13
CA ASN A 175 6.13 -17.15 3.95
C ASN A 175 7.49 -16.46 4.13
N ILE A 176 8.04 -15.84 3.07
CA ILE A 176 9.29 -15.06 3.20
C ILE A 176 9.12 -13.98 4.26
N ILE A 177 8.04 -13.19 4.21
CA ILE A 177 7.81 -12.13 5.20
C ILE A 177 7.41 -12.68 6.57
N CYS A 178 6.67 -13.78 6.67
CA CYS A 178 6.38 -14.47 7.93
C CYS A 178 7.66 -14.92 8.63
N SER A 179 8.63 -15.47 7.89
CA SER A 179 9.91 -15.87 8.48
C SER A 179 10.64 -14.69 9.12
N ILE A 180 10.51 -13.48 8.54
CA ILE A 180 11.19 -12.27 9.01
C ILE A 180 10.43 -11.66 10.19
N VAL A 181 9.10 -11.63 10.11
CA VAL A 181 8.26 -10.94 11.08
C VAL A 181 7.95 -11.81 12.30
N PHE A 182 7.60 -13.08 12.09
CA PHE A 182 7.14 -14.04 13.11
C PHE A 182 8.17 -15.16 13.38
N GLY A 183 9.35 -15.08 12.79
CA GLY A 183 10.39 -16.12 12.93
C GLY A 183 9.99 -17.49 12.39
N THR A 184 8.85 -17.60 11.70
CA THR A 184 8.19 -18.88 11.39
C THR A 184 7.79 -18.95 9.93
N ARG A 185 8.08 -20.09 9.32
CA ARG A 185 7.58 -20.49 8.00
C ARG A 185 6.36 -21.40 8.19
N TYR A 186 5.28 -21.16 7.46
CA TYR A 186 4.07 -21.96 7.53
C TYR A 186 3.97 -22.92 6.32
N ASP A 187 3.29 -24.05 6.51
CA ASP A 187 2.93 -24.90 5.38
C ASP A 187 1.99 -24.15 4.43
N HIS A 188 2.04 -24.48 3.13
CA HIS A 188 1.18 -23.85 2.14
C HIS A 188 -0.31 -24.12 2.34
N ASN A 189 -0.68 -25.13 3.13
CA ASN A 189 -2.06 -25.43 3.50
C ASN A 189 -2.38 -25.07 4.95
N ASP A 190 -1.46 -24.40 5.64
CA ASP A 190 -1.67 -23.94 7.00
C ASP A 190 -2.83 -22.93 7.08
N GLU A 191 -3.70 -23.12 8.08
CA GLU A 191 -4.91 -22.30 8.22
C GLU A 191 -4.59 -20.84 8.50
N PHE A 192 -3.55 -20.53 9.28
CA PHE A 192 -3.15 -19.16 9.57
C PHE A 192 -2.72 -18.45 8.28
N LEU A 193 -1.86 -19.08 7.49
CA LEU A 193 -1.36 -18.50 6.24
C LEU A 193 -2.51 -18.22 5.25
N LEU A 194 -3.37 -19.20 5.03
CA LEU A 194 -4.51 -19.09 4.13
C LEU A 194 -5.50 -18.02 4.61
N HIS A 195 -5.78 -17.98 5.91
CA HIS A 195 -6.72 -17.05 6.50
C HIS A 195 -6.22 -15.61 6.37
N ILE A 196 -4.96 -15.35 6.72
CA ILE A 196 -4.33 -14.03 6.61
C ILE A 196 -4.37 -13.51 5.16
N ILE A 197 -3.94 -14.34 4.20
CA ILE A 197 -3.91 -13.95 2.78
C ILE A 197 -5.31 -13.61 2.27
N ASN A 198 -6.32 -14.45 2.59
CA ASN A 198 -7.69 -14.24 2.12
C ASN A 198 -8.33 -12.99 2.75
N THR A 199 -8.16 -12.81 4.06
CA THR A 199 -8.71 -11.67 4.79
C THR A 199 -8.12 -10.35 4.27
N PHE A 200 -6.82 -10.32 3.94
CA PHE A 200 -6.20 -9.15 3.33
C PHE A 200 -6.69 -8.82 1.93
N ARG A 201 -6.92 -9.82 1.09
CA ARG A 201 -7.49 -9.60 -0.24
C ARG A 201 -8.87 -8.95 -0.15
N GLU A 202 -9.69 -9.37 0.81
CA GLU A 202 -11.00 -8.76 1.03
C GLU A 202 -10.89 -7.31 1.51
N ILE A 203 -10.02 -7.04 2.49
CA ILE A 203 -9.79 -5.68 3.01
C ILE A 203 -9.30 -4.76 1.89
N THR A 204 -8.29 -5.20 1.13
CA THR A 204 -7.68 -4.41 0.05
C THR A 204 -8.68 -4.10 -1.06
N LYS A 205 -9.50 -5.07 -1.46
CA LYS A 205 -10.57 -4.87 -2.45
C LYS A 205 -11.60 -3.84 -1.99
N MET A 206 -11.90 -3.79 -0.69
CA MET A 206 -12.86 -2.84 -0.14
C MET A 206 -12.27 -1.43 0.05
N ILE A 207 -11.03 -1.32 0.53
CA ILE A 207 -10.32 -0.04 0.69
C ILE A 207 -10.09 0.64 -0.66
N ASN A 208 -9.70 -0.13 -1.69
CA ASN A 208 -9.48 0.41 -3.04
C ASN A 208 -10.77 0.53 -3.85
N GLY A 209 -11.89 0.04 -3.32
CA GLY A 209 -13.18 0.06 -3.98
C GLY A 209 -14.00 1.34 -3.71
N PRO A 210 -15.18 1.45 -4.35
CA PRO A 210 -16.07 2.61 -4.16
C PRO A 210 -16.57 2.74 -2.71
N TRP A 211 -16.58 1.65 -1.94
CA TRP A 211 -17.05 1.63 -0.55
C TRP A 211 -16.23 2.54 0.37
N ALA A 212 -14.91 2.61 0.19
CA ALA A 212 -14.07 3.52 0.98
C ALA A 212 -14.41 4.98 0.71
N MET A 213 -14.60 5.35 -0.56
CA MET A 213 -15.00 6.70 -0.96
C MET A 213 -16.40 7.06 -0.44
N ILE A 214 -17.34 6.12 -0.51
CA ILE A 214 -18.71 6.27 0.02
C ILE A 214 -18.68 6.48 1.53
N TYR A 215 -17.93 5.66 2.26
CA TYR A 215 -17.80 5.75 3.72
C TYR A 215 -17.25 7.10 4.19
N ASP A 216 -16.27 7.62 3.45
CA ASP A 216 -15.64 8.90 3.74
C ASP A 216 -16.51 10.10 3.38
N THR A 217 -17.35 9.98 2.36
CA THR A 217 -18.20 11.06 1.84
C THR A 217 -19.55 11.15 2.54
N LEU A 218 -20.25 10.02 2.69
CA LEU A 218 -21.65 9.94 3.15
C LEU A 218 -21.72 9.46 4.61
N ARG A 219 -21.68 10.41 5.55
CA ARG A 219 -21.65 10.10 7.00
C ARG A 219 -22.87 9.34 7.50
N PHE A 220 -24.06 9.61 6.95
CA PHE A 220 -25.30 8.95 7.38
C PHE A 220 -25.35 7.46 7.00
N LEU A 221 -24.60 7.04 5.96
CA LEU A 221 -24.57 5.64 5.56
C LEU A 221 -23.85 4.74 6.57
N ARG A 222 -23.06 5.31 7.49
CA ARG A 222 -22.27 4.56 8.48
C ARG A 222 -23.11 3.82 9.52
N ILE A 223 -24.37 4.21 9.68
CA ILE A 223 -25.31 3.59 10.63
C ILE A 223 -25.82 2.25 10.07
N PHE A 224 -25.80 2.07 8.75
CA PHE A 224 -26.33 0.88 8.11
C PHE A 224 -25.30 -0.26 8.09
N PRO A 225 -25.73 -1.53 8.19
CA PRO A 225 -24.88 -2.72 8.12
C PRO A 225 -24.44 -2.99 6.67
N LEU A 226 -23.67 -2.07 6.11
CA LEU A 226 -23.15 -2.13 4.74
C LEU A 226 -21.81 -2.90 4.70
N PRO A 227 -21.28 -3.21 3.50
CA PRO A 227 -20.10 -4.07 3.36
C PRO A 227 -18.85 -3.64 4.12
N PHE A 228 -18.70 -2.35 4.46
CA PHE A 228 -17.60 -1.87 5.28
C PHE A 228 -17.57 -2.46 6.70
N MET A 229 -18.69 -2.96 7.24
CA MET A 229 -18.69 -3.63 8.55
C MET A 229 -17.86 -4.92 8.53
N LYS A 230 -17.89 -5.65 7.41
CA LYS A 230 -17.04 -6.83 7.23
C LYS A 230 -15.55 -6.46 7.25
N VAL A 231 -15.18 -5.28 6.74
CA VAL A 231 -13.78 -4.79 6.81
C VAL A 231 -13.34 -4.66 8.26
N PHE A 232 -14.14 -4.02 9.10
CA PHE A 232 -13.77 -3.79 10.50
C PHE A 232 -13.68 -5.11 11.28
N GLN A 233 -14.60 -6.06 11.05
CA GLN A 233 -14.53 -7.40 11.64
C GLN A 233 -13.25 -8.14 11.22
N ASN A 234 -12.92 -8.10 9.92
CA ASN A 234 -11.71 -8.70 9.38
C ASN A 234 -10.44 -8.08 9.98
N VAL A 235 -10.42 -6.75 10.16
CA VAL A 235 -9.28 -6.03 10.78
C VAL A 235 -9.10 -6.45 12.25
N GLU A 236 -10.17 -6.50 13.03
CA GLU A 236 -10.09 -6.96 14.42
C GLU A 236 -9.62 -8.41 14.53
N LEU A 237 -10.10 -9.29 13.64
CA LEU A 237 -9.64 -10.68 13.59
C LEU A 237 -8.14 -10.77 13.29
N MET A 238 -7.65 -9.99 12.32
CA MET A 238 -6.22 -9.92 11.99
C MET A 238 -5.38 -9.40 13.17
N LYS A 239 -5.87 -8.40 13.90
CA LYS A 239 -5.21 -7.89 15.10
C LYS A 239 -5.10 -8.96 16.18
N THR A 240 -6.19 -9.70 16.43
CA THR A 240 -6.19 -10.81 17.41
C THR A 240 -5.16 -11.86 17.02
N ILE A 241 -5.13 -12.29 15.76
CA ILE A 241 -4.17 -13.29 15.27
C ILE A 241 -2.72 -12.84 15.49
N VAL A 242 -2.39 -11.59 15.13
CA VAL A 242 -1.02 -11.06 15.32
C VAL A 242 -0.68 -10.84 16.79
N SER A 243 -1.66 -10.45 17.61
CA SER A 243 -1.50 -10.30 19.07
C SER A 243 -1.24 -11.66 19.74
N ASP A 244 -1.90 -12.72 19.28
CA ASP A 244 -1.67 -14.08 19.77
C ASP A 244 -0.25 -14.55 19.43
N GLN A 245 0.23 -14.28 18.20
CA GLN A 245 1.62 -14.53 17.82
C GLN A 245 2.61 -13.76 18.70
N THR A 246 2.34 -12.48 18.97
CA THR A 246 3.16 -11.65 19.86
C THR A 246 3.21 -12.24 21.28
N THR A 247 2.07 -12.73 21.77
CA THR A 247 1.97 -13.38 23.09
C THR A 247 2.77 -14.69 23.14
N GLN A 248 2.77 -15.47 22.07
CA GLN A 248 3.59 -16.69 21.96
C GLN A 248 5.10 -16.37 21.95
N HIS A 249 5.50 -15.30 21.25
CA HIS A 249 6.90 -14.86 21.23
C HIS A 249 7.39 -14.48 22.62
N LYS A 250 6.59 -13.70 23.37
CA LYS A 250 6.91 -13.30 24.75
C LYS A 250 7.18 -14.48 25.70
N LYS A 251 6.56 -15.64 25.49
CA LYS A 251 6.76 -16.83 26.34
C LYS A 251 8.14 -17.49 26.15
N THR A 252 8.75 -17.31 24.98
CA THR A 252 9.97 -18.01 24.57
C THR A 252 11.13 -17.07 24.25
N ARG A 253 10.87 -15.75 24.29
CA ARG A 253 11.85 -14.70 24.01
C ARG A 253 12.94 -14.67 25.08
N VAL A 254 14.17 -14.48 24.62
CA VAL A 254 15.34 -14.17 25.45
C VAL A 254 15.76 -12.73 25.14
N PRO A 255 15.74 -11.80 26.12
CA PRO A 255 16.11 -10.41 25.89
C PRO A 255 17.54 -10.28 25.33
N GLY A 256 17.71 -9.50 24.26
CA GLY A 256 19.01 -9.28 23.62
C GLY A 256 19.43 -10.35 22.60
N GLU A 257 18.66 -11.43 22.45
CA GLU A 257 18.85 -12.47 21.44
C GLU A 257 17.62 -12.58 20.52
N PRO A 258 17.30 -11.52 19.74
CA PRO A 258 16.06 -11.49 18.97
C PRO A 258 16.08 -12.46 17.79
N ARG A 259 15.01 -13.25 17.66
CA ARG A 259 14.84 -14.24 16.57
C ARG A 259 14.25 -13.65 15.29
N ASP A 260 13.46 -12.59 15.44
CA ASP A 260 12.63 -11.98 14.39
C ASP A 260 12.30 -10.51 14.70
N CYS A 261 11.50 -9.88 13.83
CA CYS A 261 11.08 -8.49 14.01
C CYS A 261 10.28 -8.26 15.31
N ILE A 262 9.46 -9.22 15.75
CA ILE A 262 8.65 -9.08 16.96
C ILE A 262 9.58 -9.01 18.17
N ASP A 263 10.53 -9.94 18.29
CA ASP A 263 11.49 -9.93 19.39
C ASP A 263 12.34 -8.65 19.39
N CYS A 264 12.82 -8.19 18.22
CA CYS A 264 13.52 -6.90 18.11
C CYS A 264 12.67 -5.73 18.60
N TYR A 265 11.36 -5.76 18.35
CA TYR A 265 10.48 -4.67 18.74
C TYR A 265 10.23 -4.69 20.25
N LEU A 266 10.04 -5.89 20.83
CA LEU A 266 9.92 -6.08 22.27
C LEU A 266 11.20 -5.64 23.01
N ASP A 267 12.39 -5.94 22.46
CA ASP A 267 13.67 -5.43 22.98
C ASP A 267 13.74 -3.90 22.95
N GLU A 268 13.22 -3.27 21.88
CA GLU A 268 13.20 -1.81 21.75
C GLU A 268 12.19 -1.16 22.72
N MET A 269 11.07 -1.84 23.02
CA MET A 269 10.11 -1.40 24.03
C MET A 269 10.73 -1.39 25.43
N GLU A 270 11.45 -2.45 25.82
CA GLU A 270 12.11 -2.53 27.13
C GLU A 270 13.22 -1.48 27.30
N LYS A 271 13.93 -1.11 26.23
CA LYS A 271 14.95 -0.05 26.27
C LYS A 271 14.37 1.34 26.53
N ARG A 272 13.07 1.55 26.29
CA ARG A 272 12.42 2.86 26.27
C ARG A 272 11.31 2.98 27.33
N GLU A 273 11.51 2.41 28.51
CA GLU A 273 10.56 2.46 29.64
C GLU A 273 10.34 3.85 30.27
N ASP A 274 10.66 4.94 29.57
CA ASP A 274 10.52 6.32 30.07
C ASP A 274 9.08 6.89 30.01
N GLY A 275 8.08 6.06 29.70
CA GLY A 275 6.65 6.41 29.76
C GLY A 275 6.15 7.32 28.63
N PHE A 276 7.04 7.82 27.77
CA PHE A 276 6.72 8.66 26.60
C PHE A 276 7.10 8.00 25.26
N SER A 277 7.50 6.72 25.29
CA SER A 277 7.86 5.97 24.10
C SER A 277 6.69 5.81 23.14
N SER A 278 6.99 5.94 21.85
CA SER A 278 6.03 5.66 20.77
C SER A 278 5.86 4.16 20.50
N PHE A 279 6.68 3.31 21.12
CA PHE A 279 6.66 1.85 20.96
C PHE A 279 5.74 1.23 22.01
N ASP A 280 4.57 0.76 21.57
CA ASP A 280 3.62 0.01 22.39
C ASP A 280 3.16 -1.28 21.70
N GLU A 281 2.52 -2.19 22.44
CA GLU A 281 2.08 -3.50 21.91
C GLU A 281 1.06 -3.39 20.77
N SER A 282 0.18 -2.38 20.84
CA SER A 282 -0.80 -2.15 19.80
C SER A 282 -0.11 -1.59 18.54
N GLN A 283 0.89 -0.72 18.68
CA GLN A 283 1.73 -0.26 17.59
C GLN A 283 2.56 -1.41 16.98
N LEU A 284 3.06 -2.35 17.79
CA LEU A 284 3.70 -3.59 17.32
C LEU A 284 2.75 -4.44 16.47
N THR A 285 1.51 -4.61 16.93
CA THR A 285 0.48 -5.37 16.20
C THR A 285 0.26 -4.79 14.80
N TYR A 286 0.08 -3.47 14.70
CA TYR A 286 -0.07 -2.77 13.41
C TYR A 286 1.20 -2.84 12.57
N PHE A 287 2.37 -2.71 13.19
CA PHE A 287 3.67 -2.79 12.53
C PHE A 287 3.88 -4.15 11.85
N ALA A 288 3.67 -5.25 12.57
CA ALA A 288 3.81 -6.60 12.06
C ALA A 288 2.80 -6.88 10.93
N LEU A 289 1.54 -6.45 11.13
CA LEU A 289 0.48 -6.58 10.14
C LEU A 289 0.82 -5.86 8.83
N GLU A 290 1.25 -4.61 8.91
CA GLU A 290 1.59 -3.80 7.73
C GLU A 290 2.80 -4.34 6.97
N LEU A 291 3.84 -4.79 7.67
CA LEU A 291 5.00 -5.41 7.02
C LEU A 291 4.59 -6.66 6.25
N HIS A 292 3.76 -7.52 6.85
CA HIS A 292 3.25 -8.72 6.21
C HIS A 292 2.44 -8.40 4.94
N ILE A 293 1.49 -7.45 5.01
CA ILE A 293 0.68 -7.05 3.84
C ILE A 293 1.57 -6.52 2.72
N ALA A 294 2.45 -5.58 3.05
CA ALA A 294 3.29 -4.91 2.07
C ALA A 294 4.23 -5.90 1.36
N GLY A 295 4.84 -6.82 2.12
CA GLY A 295 5.74 -7.84 1.57
C GLY A 295 5.05 -8.91 0.73
N THR A 296 3.78 -9.21 1.04
CA THR A 296 3.02 -10.28 0.38
C THR A 296 2.40 -9.82 -0.93
N ASP A 297 1.46 -8.87 -0.87
CA ASP A 297 0.53 -8.60 -1.99
C ASP A 297 1.26 -7.94 -3.18
N THR A 298 2.19 -7.02 -2.90
CA THR A 298 2.90 -6.29 -3.96
C THR A 298 3.86 -7.18 -4.75
N THR A 299 4.65 -7.99 -4.04
CA THR A 299 5.60 -8.94 -4.63
C THR A 299 4.86 -10.01 -5.43
N SER A 300 3.80 -10.59 -4.86
CA SER A 300 3.04 -11.67 -5.49
C SER A 300 2.37 -11.24 -6.79
N ASN A 301 1.75 -10.05 -6.81
CA ASN A 301 1.13 -9.54 -8.03
C ASN A 301 2.17 -9.12 -9.08
N THR A 302 3.38 -8.69 -8.66
CA THR A 302 4.49 -8.45 -9.59
C THR A 302 4.95 -9.76 -10.25
N LEU A 303 5.14 -10.83 -9.46
CA LEU A 303 5.52 -12.15 -9.96
C LEU A 303 4.44 -12.76 -10.87
N LEU A 304 3.17 -12.64 -10.48
CA LEU A 304 2.04 -13.07 -11.29
C LEU A 304 2.02 -12.38 -12.65
N THR A 305 2.29 -11.06 -12.67
CA THR A 305 2.39 -10.28 -13.90
C THR A 305 3.61 -10.69 -14.73
N ALA A 306 4.76 -10.97 -14.09
CA ALA A 306 5.94 -11.49 -14.76
C ALA A 306 5.64 -12.80 -15.50
N PHE A 307 4.98 -13.75 -14.82
CA PHE A 307 4.60 -15.04 -15.39
C PHE A 307 3.59 -14.89 -16.55
N LEU A 308 2.65 -13.96 -16.44
CA LEU A 308 1.73 -13.65 -17.53
C LEU A 308 2.47 -13.12 -18.77
N TYR A 309 3.41 -12.18 -18.58
CA TYR A 309 4.16 -11.64 -19.72
C TYR A 309 5.11 -12.67 -20.33
N LEU A 310 5.83 -13.45 -19.51
CA LEU A 310 6.72 -14.50 -20.00
C LEU A 310 5.97 -15.61 -20.74
N SER A 311 4.76 -15.99 -20.30
CA SER A 311 3.95 -17.00 -20.99
C SER A 311 3.39 -16.52 -22.34
N THR A 312 3.32 -15.21 -22.56
CA THR A 312 2.85 -14.60 -23.82
C THR A 312 3.99 -14.12 -24.73
N HIS A 313 5.23 -14.07 -24.23
CA HIS A 313 6.43 -13.64 -24.94
C HIS A 313 7.54 -14.70 -24.80
N PRO A 314 7.39 -15.87 -25.44
CA PRO A 314 8.33 -17.00 -25.28
C PRO A 314 9.75 -16.69 -25.79
N ASP A 315 9.91 -15.77 -26.72
CA ASP A 315 11.20 -15.26 -27.18
C ASP A 315 11.97 -14.53 -26.07
N ILE A 316 11.26 -13.71 -25.27
CA ILE A 316 11.83 -13.03 -24.11
C ILE A 316 12.17 -14.05 -23.03
N GLN A 317 11.30 -15.03 -22.79
CA GLN A 317 11.55 -16.12 -21.83
C GLN A 317 12.80 -16.92 -22.20
N ALA A 318 12.93 -17.34 -23.46
CA ALA A 318 14.08 -18.09 -23.95
C ALA A 318 15.38 -17.29 -23.82
N ARG A 319 15.34 -15.98 -24.10
CA ARG A 319 16.52 -15.12 -23.94
C ARG A 319 16.92 -14.92 -22.48
N CYS A 320 15.95 -14.84 -21.56
CA CYS A 320 16.23 -14.85 -20.12
C CYS A 320 16.89 -16.17 -19.70
N GLN A 321 16.39 -17.31 -20.17
CA GLN A 321 16.96 -18.63 -19.88
C GLN A 321 18.40 -18.76 -20.38
N GLN A 322 18.67 -18.33 -21.62
CA GLN A 322 20.03 -18.34 -22.17
C GLN A 322 21.03 -17.53 -21.32
N GLU A 323 20.63 -16.35 -20.85
CA GLU A 323 21.49 -15.53 -19.97
C GLU A 323 21.67 -16.19 -18.60
N ILE A 324 20.61 -16.79 -18.05
CA ILE A 324 20.67 -17.53 -16.78
C ILE A 324 21.63 -18.72 -16.90
N ASP A 325 21.47 -19.56 -17.92
CA ASP A 325 22.29 -20.75 -18.15
C ASP A 325 23.77 -20.38 -18.33
N ALA A 326 24.05 -19.30 -19.09
CA ALA A 326 25.41 -18.82 -19.30
C ALA A 326 26.10 -18.34 -18.02
N VAL A 327 25.36 -17.74 -17.09
CA VAL A 327 25.91 -17.20 -15.82
C VAL A 327 25.97 -18.27 -14.73
N LEU A 328 25.01 -19.19 -14.69
CA LEU A 328 24.97 -20.25 -13.68
C LEU A 328 25.93 -21.39 -14.00
N GLY A 329 26.08 -21.76 -15.28
CA GLY A 329 26.79 -22.98 -15.67
C GLY A 329 26.17 -24.19 -14.98
N ASP A 330 26.97 -24.92 -14.20
CA ASP A 330 26.52 -26.12 -13.47
C ASP A 330 25.81 -25.82 -12.13
N ARG A 331 25.67 -24.55 -11.74
CA ARG A 331 25.03 -24.19 -10.46
C ARG A 331 23.52 -24.39 -10.51
N ALA A 332 22.99 -25.10 -9.52
CA ALA A 332 21.55 -25.36 -9.40
C ALA A 332 20.70 -24.10 -9.09
N HIS A 333 21.28 -23.08 -8.47
CA HIS A 333 20.57 -21.87 -8.04
C HIS A 333 21.36 -20.60 -8.29
N ALA A 334 20.64 -19.52 -8.60
CA ALA A 334 21.19 -18.17 -8.69
C ALA A 334 21.40 -17.58 -7.30
N SER A 335 22.52 -16.85 -7.14
CA SER A 335 22.77 -16.00 -5.97
C SER A 335 22.32 -14.57 -6.22
N PHE A 336 22.14 -13.79 -5.15
CA PHE A 336 21.75 -12.39 -5.28
C PHE A 336 22.77 -11.58 -6.10
N GLU A 337 24.05 -11.91 -6.02
CA GLU A 337 25.13 -11.21 -6.72
C GLU A 337 25.19 -11.51 -8.23
N ASP A 338 24.59 -12.61 -8.69
CA ASP A 338 24.54 -12.95 -10.12
C ASP A 338 23.75 -11.92 -10.94
N ARG A 339 22.89 -11.12 -10.30
CA ARG A 339 22.16 -10.00 -10.92
C ARG A 339 23.06 -9.04 -11.70
N HIS A 340 24.31 -8.87 -11.26
CA HIS A 340 25.27 -7.98 -11.91
C HIS A 340 25.79 -8.53 -13.25
N LYS A 341 25.63 -9.84 -13.48
CA LYS A 341 26.01 -10.55 -14.71
C LYS A 341 24.82 -10.91 -15.59
N MET A 342 23.59 -10.60 -15.16
CA MET A 342 22.35 -10.90 -15.88
C MET A 342 21.60 -9.60 -16.26
N PRO A 343 22.18 -8.70 -17.09
CA PRO A 343 21.56 -7.43 -17.44
C PRO A 343 20.23 -7.59 -18.19
N TYR A 344 20.04 -8.64 -18.99
CA TYR A 344 18.79 -8.88 -19.71
C TYR A 344 17.66 -9.31 -18.77
N VAL A 345 17.93 -10.23 -17.84
CA VAL A 345 16.98 -10.62 -16.78
C VAL A 345 16.64 -9.42 -15.90
N GLN A 346 17.64 -8.59 -15.54
CA GLN A 346 17.38 -7.35 -14.80
C GLN A 346 16.47 -6.40 -15.60
N ALA A 347 16.72 -6.21 -16.90
CA ALA A 347 15.86 -5.39 -17.74
C ALA A 347 14.42 -5.93 -17.81
N MET A 348 14.25 -7.25 -17.91
CA MET A 348 12.94 -7.91 -17.89
C MET A 348 12.20 -7.63 -16.57
N ILE A 349 12.87 -7.79 -15.42
CA ILE A 349 12.26 -7.50 -14.10
C ILE A 349 11.83 -6.03 -14.01
N HIS A 350 12.67 -5.08 -14.44
CA HIS A 350 12.34 -3.66 -14.44
C HIS A 350 11.16 -3.35 -15.36
N GLU A 351 11.10 -3.96 -16.55
CA GLU A 351 10.01 -3.77 -17.50
C GLU A 351 8.69 -4.35 -16.98
N VAL A 352 8.73 -5.51 -16.32
CA VAL A 352 7.56 -6.07 -15.63
C VAL A 352 7.08 -5.11 -14.55
N GLN A 353 7.96 -4.56 -13.69
CA GLN A 353 7.55 -3.61 -12.66
C GLN A 353 6.91 -2.34 -13.26
N ARG A 354 7.49 -1.82 -14.36
CA ARG A 354 6.97 -0.66 -15.10
C ARG A 354 5.58 -0.93 -15.67
N MET A 355 5.38 -2.11 -16.27
CA MET A 355 4.13 -2.48 -16.93
C MET A 355 3.04 -2.95 -15.96
N ALA A 356 3.42 -3.66 -14.90
CA ALA A 356 2.49 -4.17 -13.89
C ALA A 356 1.82 -3.04 -13.13
N ASN A 357 2.56 -1.96 -12.87
CA ASN A 357 2.07 -0.74 -12.22
C ASN A 357 1.17 -1.05 -11.01
N ILE A 358 1.66 -1.92 -10.10
CA ILE A 358 0.87 -2.57 -9.03
C ILE A 358 0.13 -1.56 -8.15
N ILE A 359 0.74 -0.40 -7.89
CA ILE A 359 0.14 0.67 -7.10
C ILE A 359 0.08 1.94 -7.97
N PRO A 360 -0.87 2.03 -8.91
CA PRO A 360 -0.88 3.06 -9.94
C PRO A 360 -1.11 4.47 -9.38
N LEU A 361 -1.69 4.56 -8.17
CA LEU A 361 -1.92 5.83 -7.48
C LEU A 361 -0.95 6.11 -6.32
N SER A 362 0.06 5.26 -6.15
CA SER A 362 0.83 5.15 -4.91
C SER A 362 -0.09 5.09 -3.68
N VAL A 363 0.47 5.35 -2.50
CA VAL A 363 -0.28 5.69 -1.30
C VAL A 363 -0.60 7.18 -1.30
N PHE A 364 -1.74 7.59 -0.74
CA PHE A 364 -2.09 9.02 -0.70
C PHE A 364 -1.21 9.79 0.28
N HIS A 365 -1.01 11.07 -0.01
CA HIS A 365 -0.30 11.99 0.88
C HIS A 365 -1.15 13.23 1.17
N ARG A 366 -0.73 14.03 2.14
CA ARG A 366 -1.25 15.36 2.44
C ARG A 366 -0.10 16.33 2.67
N THR A 367 -0.33 17.61 2.42
CA THR A 367 0.66 18.63 2.77
C THR A 367 0.73 18.83 4.29
N THR A 368 1.95 19.00 4.81
CA THR A 368 2.23 19.25 6.23
C THR A 368 2.16 20.75 6.57
N LYS A 369 2.33 21.61 5.56
CA LYS A 369 2.22 23.07 5.62
C LYS A 369 1.66 23.64 4.30
N ASP A 370 1.31 24.92 4.28
CA ASP A 370 1.00 25.63 3.02
C ASP A 370 2.27 25.64 2.16
N THR A 371 2.17 25.21 0.90
CA THR A 371 3.31 25.14 -0.01
C THR A 371 2.94 25.52 -1.45
N GLN A 372 3.94 25.61 -2.32
CA GLN A 372 3.76 25.76 -3.76
C GLN A 372 4.26 24.53 -4.51
N LEU A 373 3.57 24.18 -5.58
CA LEU A 373 3.96 23.10 -6.48
C LEU A 373 3.69 23.51 -7.91
N MET A 374 4.72 23.51 -8.77
CA MET A 374 4.59 23.87 -10.19
C MET A 374 3.86 25.21 -10.41
N GLY A 375 4.09 26.19 -9.52
CA GLY A 375 3.45 27.52 -9.55
C GLY A 375 2.05 27.62 -8.95
N TYR A 376 1.46 26.50 -8.49
CA TYR A 376 0.17 26.49 -7.79
C TYR A 376 0.32 26.55 -6.27
N ASN A 377 -0.63 27.20 -5.60
CA ASN A 377 -0.71 27.21 -4.14
C ASN A 377 -1.44 25.97 -3.63
N ILE A 378 -0.77 25.15 -2.81
CA ILE A 378 -1.33 23.97 -2.19
C ILE A 378 -1.45 24.21 -0.68
N PRO A 379 -2.66 24.43 -0.13
CA PRO A 379 -2.84 24.72 1.27
C PRO A 379 -2.58 23.49 2.16
N LYS A 380 -2.21 23.74 3.41
CA LYS A 380 -2.13 22.76 4.48
C LYS A 380 -3.50 22.15 4.71
N VAL A 381 -3.49 20.83 4.76
CA VAL A 381 -4.63 20.00 5.07
C VAL A 381 -4.90 20.08 6.58
N ARG A 382 -5.91 20.86 6.99
CA ARG A 382 -6.31 20.91 8.41
C ARG A 382 -7.09 19.64 8.78
N LEU A 383 -6.89 19.14 10.01
CA LEU A 383 -7.39 17.85 10.54
C LEU A 383 -8.91 17.58 10.38
N HIS A 384 -9.73 18.58 10.03
CA HIS A 384 -11.18 18.43 9.77
C HIS A 384 -11.57 18.58 8.29
N THR A 385 -10.59 18.74 7.41
CA THR A 385 -10.71 18.84 5.95
C THR A 385 -9.68 17.91 5.35
N HIS A 386 -10.09 16.68 5.02
CA HIS A 386 -9.20 15.65 4.50
C HIS A 386 -8.94 15.91 3.01
N PHE A 387 -7.79 16.46 2.67
CA PHE A 387 -7.29 16.49 1.29
C PHE A 387 -6.47 15.22 1.08
N GLY A 388 -6.65 14.54 -0.05
CA GLY A 388 -5.76 13.48 -0.52
C GLY A 388 -5.02 13.95 -1.76
N LEU A 389 -3.69 13.85 -1.76
CA LEU A 389 -2.91 13.87 -3.00
C LEU A 389 -2.99 12.49 -3.63
N LEU A 390 -3.41 12.48 -4.90
CA LEU A 390 -3.43 11.30 -5.75
C LEU A 390 -2.17 11.34 -6.60
N TYR A 391 -1.28 10.39 -6.40
CA TYR A 391 -0.10 10.28 -7.24
C TYR A 391 -0.44 9.47 -8.47
N LYS A 392 0.30 9.65 -9.55
CA LYS A 392 0.41 8.62 -10.58
C LYS A 392 1.88 8.49 -10.94
N LEU A 393 2.43 7.30 -10.71
CA LEU A 393 3.74 6.94 -11.26
C LEU A 393 3.53 6.63 -12.75
N VAL A 394 4.35 7.26 -13.59
CA VAL A 394 4.40 7.02 -15.04
C VAL A 394 5.22 5.77 -15.29
#